data_AF-A0A838VMU2-F1
#
_entry.id   AF-A0A838VMU2-F1
#
_cell.length_a   1.000
_cell.length_b   1.000
_cell.length_c   1.000
_cell.angle_alpha   90.00
_cell.angle_beta   90.00
_cell.angle_gamma   90.00
#
_symmetry.space_group_name_H-M   'P 1'
#
loop_
_entity.id
_entity.type
_entity.pdbx_description
1 polymer ?
#
loop_
_entity_poly.entity_id
_entity_poly.type
_entity_poly.pdbx_seq_one_letter_code
_entity_poly.pdbx_strand_id
1 'polypeptide(L)'
;MWLRYGVDKDNTLVDIEEACSGKTRLKCPYCGGALTAKKGKVQEHHFAHSEQTCREVSRTSDRETPTLPLYNSFNINLTGKELEKLKSLWDKYGSNGRAVYREDVLPAFIREDLLRYNKYLRYACYLFTKLGKIPVGQLSLMLFNPYSAPQLAHKQLF
;
A
#
# COMPACT_ATOMS: atom_id res chain seq x y z
N MET A 1 9.77 -17.36 4.22
CA MET A 1 8.98 -16.14 4.04
C MET A 1 8.51 -16.07 2.60
N TRP A 2 7.20 -15.96 2.43
CA TRP A 2 6.51 -16.61 1.33
C TRP A 2 5.49 -15.65 0.74
N LEU A 3 5.49 -15.52 -0.59
CA LEU A 3 4.59 -14.64 -1.32
C LEU A 3 3.43 -15.47 -1.89
N ARG A 4 2.18 -15.08 -1.65
CA ARG A 4 1.03 -15.71 -2.33
C ARG A 4 0.83 -15.24 -3.77
N TYR A 5 1.37 -14.08 -4.13
CA TYR A 5 1.12 -13.45 -5.42
C TYR A 5 2.42 -13.02 -6.10
N GLY A 6 2.45 -13.17 -7.43
CA GLY A 6 3.40 -12.54 -8.33
C GLY A 6 2.69 -11.60 -9.31
N VAL A 7 3.44 -10.83 -10.08
CA VAL A 7 2.89 -10.02 -11.19
C VAL A 7 3.45 -10.48 -12.52
N ASP A 8 2.61 -10.52 -13.55
CA ASP A 8 3.01 -10.86 -14.92
C ASP A 8 3.55 -9.63 -15.70
N LYS A 9 3.80 -9.83 -17.00
CA LYS A 9 4.29 -8.77 -17.90
C LYS A 9 3.29 -7.61 -18.09
N ASP A 10 2.01 -7.88 -17.88
CA ASP A 10 0.91 -6.92 -18.05
C ASP A 10 0.56 -6.26 -16.71
N ASN A 11 1.35 -6.52 -15.65
CA ASN A 11 1.16 -6.10 -14.26
C ASN A 11 -0.12 -6.68 -13.61
N THR A 12 -0.62 -7.81 -14.11
CA THR A 12 -1.73 -8.54 -13.49
C THR A 12 -1.21 -9.35 -12.32
N LEU A 13 -1.92 -9.29 -11.18
CA LEU A 13 -1.63 -10.13 -10.03
C LEU A 13 -2.05 -11.57 -10.34
N VAL A 14 -1.12 -12.50 -10.14
CA VAL A 14 -1.32 -13.94 -10.34
C VAL A 14 -1.14 -14.64 -9.00
N ASP A 15 -2.18 -15.35 -8.55
CA ASP A 15 -2.14 -16.15 -7.34
C ASP A 15 -1.25 -17.38 -7.55
N ILE A 16 -0.57 -17.83 -6.50
CA ILE A 16 0.26 -19.03 -6.53
C ILE A 16 -0.53 -20.25 -6.98
N GLU A 17 -1.83 -20.35 -6.67
CA GLU A 17 -2.65 -21.48 -7.11
C GLU A 17 -2.78 -21.57 -8.63
N GLU A 18 -2.73 -20.44 -9.33
CA GLU A 18 -2.82 -20.37 -10.80
C GLU A 18 -1.49 -20.68 -11.50
N ALA A 19 -0.36 -20.58 -10.78
CA ALA A 19 0.96 -20.79 -11.36
C ALA A 19 1.39 -22.27 -11.36
N CYS A 20 2.09 -22.69 -12.41
CA CYS A 20 2.81 -23.97 -12.42
C CYS A 20 3.99 -23.92 -11.44
N SER A 21 4.33 -25.06 -10.83
CA SER A 21 5.51 -25.18 -9.95
C SER A 21 6.82 -24.96 -10.72
N GLY A 22 7.82 -24.39 -10.06
CA GLY A 22 9.15 -24.15 -10.61
C GLY A 22 9.40 -22.69 -11.01
N LYS A 23 10.36 -22.48 -11.94
CA LYS A 23 10.73 -21.14 -12.41
C LYS A 23 9.54 -20.51 -13.15
N THR A 24 9.24 -19.26 -12.83
CA THR A 24 8.14 -18.52 -13.45
C THR A 24 8.65 -17.32 -14.22
N ARG A 25 7.79 -16.74 -15.06
CA ARG A 25 8.02 -15.42 -15.66
C ARG A 25 7.48 -14.28 -14.78
N LEU A 26 6.95 -14.61 -13.60
CA LEU A 26 6.36 -13.65 -12.69
C LEU A 26 7.44 -12.91 -11.92
N LYS A 27 7.15 -11.66 -11.59
CA LYS A 27 8.02 -10.77 -10.82
C LYS A 27 7.41 -10.51 -9.44
N CYS A 28 8.27 -10.19 -8.48
CA CYS A 28 7.87 -9.73 -7.16
C CYS A 28 7.14 -8.39 -7.28
N PRO A 29 5.92 -8.23 -6.74
CA PRO A 29 5.17 -6.98 -6.82
C PRO A 29 5.86 -5.81 -6.08
N TYR A 30 6.86 -6.11 -5.24
CA TYR A 30 7.55 -5.12 -4.41
C TYR A 30 8.87 -4.64 -5.03
N CYS A 31 9.76 -5.57 -5.40
CA CYS A 31 11.09 -5.23 -5.92
C CYS A 31 11.27 -5.50 -7.41
N GLY A 32 10.31 -6.14 -8.08
CA GLY A 32 10.41 -6.56 -9.48
C GLY A 32 11.33 -7.77 -9.72
N GLY A 33 11.92 -8.36 -8.67
CA GLY A 33 12.80 -9.52 -8.76
C GLY A 33 12.08 -10.78 -9.24
N ALA A 34 12.81 -11.69 -9.90
CA ALA A 34 12.24 -12.92 -10.45
C ALA A 34 11.72 -13.86 -9.35
N LEU A 35 10.59 -14.52 -9.62
CA LEU A 35 9.96 -15.45 -8.69
C LEU A 35 10.00 -16.90 -9.18
N THR A 36 10.13 -17.81 -8.22
CA THR A 36 9.98 -19.27 -8.37
C THR A 36 8.77 -19.72 -7.56
N ALA A 37 7.84 -20.43 -8.20
CA ALA A 37 6.70 -21.04 -7.55
C ALA A 37 7.14 -22.33 -6.84
N LYS A 38 7.00 -22.36 -5.52
CA LYS A 38 7.24 -23.53 -4.69
C LYS A 38 5.90 -24.12 -4.29
N LYS A 39 5.52 -25.19 -4.98
CA LYS A 39 4.36 -26.01 -4.62
C LYS A 39 4.83 -27.34 -4.07
N GLY A 40 4.32 -27.73 -2.91
CA GLY A 40 4.70 -28.95 -2.22
C GLY A 40 3.60 -29.38 -1.26
N LYS A 41 3.68 -30.63 -0.80
CA LYS A 41 2.65 -31.23 0.06
C LYS A 41 2.76 -30.85 1.55
N VAL A 42 3.89 -30.27 1.96
CA VAL A 42 4.23 -30.04 3.38
C VAL A 42 4.17 -28.57 3.75
N GLN A 43 4.66 -27.68 2.88
CA GLN A 43 4.60 -26.24 3.07
C GLN A 43 3.51 -25.65 2.19
N GLU A 44 2.89 -24.56 2.66
CA GLU A 44 1.93 -23.81 1.86
C GLU A 44 2.55 -23.40 0.53
N HIS A 45 1.73 -23.43 -0.53
CA HIS A 45 2.15 -22.98 -1.84
C HIS A 45 2.56 -21.50 -1.79
N HIS A 46 3.74 -21.19 -2.27
CA HIS A 46 4.22 -19.82 -2.30
C HIS A 46 5.19 -19.54 -3.43
N PHE A 47 5.30 -18.27 -3.80
CA PHE A 47 6.43 -17.76 -4.54
C PHE A 47 7.61 -17.44 -3.61
N ALA A 48 8.80 -17.81 -4.05
CA ALA A 48 10.06 -17.42 -3.47
C ALA A 48 10.86 -16.59 -4.48
N HIS A 49 11.70 -15.68 -4.01
CA HIS A 49 12.67 -15.03 -4.89
C HIS A 49 13.62 -16.09 -5.44
N SER A 50 13.88 -16.02 -6.75
CA SER A 50 14.86 -16.89 -7.42
C SER A 50 16.30 -16.55 -7.01
N GLU A 51 16.50 -15.33 -6.51
CA GLU A 51 17.80 -14.81 -6.06
C GLU A 51 17.69 -14.33 -4.60
N GLN A 52 18.06 -13.09 -4.31
CA GLN A 52 17.94 -12.51 -2.98
C GLN A 52 16.50 -12.13 -2.65
N THR A 53 16.08 -12.43 -1.43
CA THR A 53 14.78 -12.00 -0.91
C THR A 53 14.84 -10.52 -0.56
N CYS A 54 13.91 -9.72 -1.09
CA CYS A 54 13.87 -8.29 -0.79
C CYS A 54 13.34 -7.99 0.63
N ARG A 55 13.75 -6.82 1.14
CA ARG A 55 13.44 -6.34 2.50
C ARG A 55 11.95 -6.08 2.71
N GLU A 56 11.24 -5.74 1.65
CA GLU A 56 9.81 -5.43 1.69
C GLU A 56 9.02 -6.68 2.06
N VAL A 57 9.35 -7.82 1.48
CA VAL A 57 8.75 -9.11 1.87
C VAL A 57 9.12 -9.45 3.32
N SER A 58 10.34 -9.10 3.78
CA SER A 58 10.77 -9.24 5.19
C SER A 58 9.90 -8.53 6.20
N ARG A 59 9.21 -7.48 5.78
CA ARG A 59 8.39 -6.62 6.65
C ARG A 59 6.91 -6.93 6.58
N THR A 60 6.45 -7.63 5.53
CA THR A 60 5.03 -7.87 5.26
C THR A 60 4.63 -9.35 5.34
N SER A 61 5.50 -10.20 5.93
CA SER A 61 5.35 -11.67 5.99
C SER A 61 4.02 -12.18 6.58
N ASP A 62 3.34 -11.34 7.38
CA ASP A 62 2.15 -11.73 8.15
C ASP A 62 0.84 -11.32 7.46
N ARG A 63 0.89 -10.83 6.21
CA ARG A 63 -0.28 -10.31 5.50
C ARG A 63 -0.70 -11.25 4.37
N GLU A 64 -1.91 -11.79 4.47
CA GLU A 64 -2.53 -12.68 3.47
C GLU A 64 -2.77 -12.00 2.11
N THR A 65 -2.87 -10.66 2.11
CA THR A 65 -3.09 -9.87 0.90
C THR A 65 -1.89 -8.98 0.60
N PRO A 66 -1.42 -8.93 -0.66
CA PRO A 66 -0.42 -7.97 -1.06
C PRO A 66 -1.04 -6.59 -0.89
N THR A 67 -0.42 -5.76 -0.05
CA THR A 67 -0.84 -4.37 0.11
C THR A 67 -0.73 -3.70 -1.25
N LEU A 68 -1.86 -3.23 -1.76
CA LEU A 68 -1.99 -2.58 -3.06
C LEU A 68 -0.75 -1.72 -3.37
N PRO A 69 -0.02 -1.99 -4.47
CA PRO A 69 1.28 -1.36 -4.75
C PRO A 69 1.21 0.17 -4.82
N LEU A 70 0.03 0.74 -5.04
CA LEU A 70 -0.22 2.17 -4.97
C LEU A 70 -0.04 2.75 -3.56
N TYR A 71 -0.34 2.01 -2.49
CA TYR A 71 -0.24 2.49 -1.11
C TYR A 71 1.16 2.36 -0.52
N ASN A 72 1.90 1.30 -0.90
CA ASN A 72 3.32 1.15 -0.50
C ASN A 72 4.23 2.22 -1.12
N SER A 73 3.85 2.78 -2.28
CA SER A 73 4.60 3.88 -2.90
C SER A 73 4.59 5.17 -2.07
N PHE A 74 3.66 5.29 -1.10
CA PHE A 74 3.53 6.43 -0.19
C PHE A 74 4.00 6.13 1.25
N ASN A 75 4.57 4.94 1.52
CA ASN A 75 4.96 4.50 2.86
C ASN A 75 3.82 4.53 3.91
N ILE A 76 2.55 4.36 3.50
CA ILE A 76 1.40 4.41 4.40
C ILE A 76 1.10 3.01 4.95
N ASN A 77 1.26 2.80 6.25
CA ASN A 77 1.02 1.53 6.92
C ASN A 77 -0.29 1.53 7.73
N LEU A 78 -1.40 1.18 7.08
CA LEU A 78 -2.70 1.02 7.73
C LEU A 78 -3.22 -0.41 7.62
N THR A 79 -3.86 -0.88 8.69
CA THR A 79 -4.73 -2.07 8.65
C THR A 79 -6.03 -1.77 7.92
N GLY A 80 -6.76 -2.81 7.50
CA GLY A 80 -8.07 -2.64 6.86
C GLY A 80 -9.07 -1.85 7.72
N LYS A 81 -9.10 -2.10 9.04
CA LYS A 81 -9.98 -1.38 9.98
C LYS A 81 -9.63 0.11 10.08
N GLU A 82 -8.34 0.43 10.10
CA GLU A 82 -7.87 1.82 10.13
C GLU A 82 -8.18 2.55 8.83
N LEU A 83 -8.06 1.87 7.69
CA LEU A 83 -8.44 2.44 6.39
C LEU A 83 -9.94 2.76 6.33
N GLU A 84 -10.80 1.85 6.78
CA GLU A 84 -12.25 2.09 6.80
C GLU A 84 -12.63 3.23 7.76
N LYS A 85 -11.96 3.33 8.93
CA LYS A 85 -12.14 4.49 9.82
C LYS A 85 -11.65 5.78 9.14
N LEU A 86 -10.54 5.77 8.42
CA LEU A 86 -10.04 6.96 7.71
C LEU A 86 -11.04 7.45 6.65
N LYS A 87 -11.64 6.52 5.88
CA LYS A 87 -12.71 6.84 4.91
C LYS A 87 -13.93 7.44 5.59
N SER A 88 -14.38 6.86 6.70
CA SER A 88 -15.56 7.39 7.41
C SER A 88 -15.32 8.79 8.00
N LEU A 89 -14.09 9.09 8.45
CA LEU A 89 -13.71 10.46 8.86
C LEU A 89 -13.67 11.43 7.68
N TRP A 90 -13.23 10.97 6.50
CA TRP A 90 -13.29 11.80 5.30
C TRP A 90 -14.73 12.16 4.96
N ASP A 91 -15.62 11.19 4.90
CA ASP A 91 -17.02 11.44 4.53
C ASP A 91 -17.72 12.35 5.55
N LYS A 92 -17.46 12.15 6.84
CA LYS A 92 -18.06 12.93 7.93
C LYS A 92 -17.52 14.37 8.02
N TYR A 93 -16.22 14.57 7.79
CA TYR A 93 -15.56 15.85 8.04
C TYR A 93 -14.83 16.40 6.80
N GLY A 94 -13.92 15.60 6.24
CA GLY A 94 -12.98 16.04 5.20
C GLY A 94 -13.64 16.49 3.90
N SER A 95 -14.71 15.81 3.48
CA SER A 95 -15.52 16.11 2.28
C SER A 95 -16.09 17.54 2.30
N ASN A 96 -16.40 18.05 3.50
CA ASN A 96 -16.96 19.38 3.73
C ASN A 96 -15.88 20.40 4.16
N GLY A 97 -14.60 20.05 4.05
CA GLY A 97 -13.48 20.90 4.48
C GLY A 97 -13.43 21.12 6.00
N ARG A 98 -14.13 20.31 6.79
CA ARG A 98 -14.17 20.42 8.25
C ARG A 98 -12.99 19.69 8.87
N ALA A 99 -12.54 20.19 10.02
CA ALA A 99 -11.55 19.50 10.82
C ALA A 99 -12.16 18.31 11.57
N VAL A 100 -11.33 17.31 11.83
CA VAL A 100 -11.63 16.13 12.62
C VAL A 100 -11.36 16.42 14.09
N TYR A 101 -12.25 15.95 14.95
CA TYR A 101 -12.12 16.05 16.40
C TYR A 101 -11.06 15.09 16.95
N ARG A 102 -10.43 15.46 18.06
CA ARG A 102 -9.30 14.71 18.64
C ARG A 102 -9.69 13.29 19.04
N GLU A 103 -10.88 13.13 19.59
CA GLU A 103 -11.46 11.86 20.05
C GLU A 103 -11.71 10.86 18.92
N ASP A 104 -11.86 11.35 17.69
CA ASP A 104 -12.10 10.54 16.50
C ASP A 104 -10.80 10.09 15.81
N VAL A 105 -9.66 10.69 16.19
CA VAL A 105 -8.36 10.51 15.54
C VAL A 105 -7.62 9.33 16.15
N LEU A 106 -7.25 8.36 15.30
CA LEU A 106 -6.38 7.27 15.70
C LEU A 106 -4.91 7.70 15.71
N PRO A 107 -4.08 7.21 16.66
CA PRO A 107 -2.65 7.50 16.70
C PRO A 107 -1.91 7.15 15.40
N ALA A 108 -2.34 6.08 14.71
CA ALA A 108 -1.79 5.68 13.42
C ALA A 108 -1.90 6.80 12.37
N PHE A 109 -2.99 7.57 12.35
CA PHE A 109 -3.17 8.66 11.37
C PHE A 109 -2.20 9.81 11.57
N ILE A 110 -1.70 10.00 12.79
CA ILE A 110 -0.68 11.00 13.10
C ILE A 110 0.71 10.46 12.78
N ARG A 111 0.98 9.21 13.16
CA ARG A 111 2.26 8.53 12.89
C ARG A 111 2.56 8.47 11.39
N GLU A 112 1.54 8.21 10.57
CA GLU A 112 1.67 8.12 9.11
C GLU A 112 1.43 9.49 8.40
N ASP A 113 1.39 10.61 9.12
CA ASP A 113 1.14 11.99 8.61
C ASP A 113 -0.09 12.12 7.71
N LEU A 114 -1.16 11.37 8.00
CA LEU A 114 -2.44 11.42 7.26
C LEU A 114 -3.35 12.55 7.77
N LEU A 115 -3.29 12.81 9.08
CA LEU A 115 -3.97 13.91 9.74
C LEU A 115 -2.95 14.77 10.48
N ARG A 116 -3.07 16.10 10.37
CA ARG A 116 -2.18 17.04 11.05
C ARG A 116 -2.94 17.98 11.97
N TYR A 117 -2.39 18.16 13.17
CA TYR A 117 -2.91 19.11 14.14
C TYR A 117 -2.75 20.56 13.65
N ASN A 118 -3.82 21.34 13.76
CA ASN A 118 -3.87 22.75 13.46
C ASN A 118 -4.28 23.52 14.72
N LYS A 119 -3.30 24.22 15.31
CA LYS A 119 -3.47 25.01 16.55
C LYS A 119 -4.41 26.20 16.42
N TYR A 120 -4.75 26.62 15.20
CA TYR A 120 -5.61 27.78 14.95
C TYR A 120 -7.10 27.42 14.98
N LEU A 121 -7.44 26.13 15.11
CA LEU A 121 -8.82 25.67 15.19
C LEU A 121 -9.20 25.36 16.65
N ARG A 122 -10.24 26.04 17.15
CA ARG A 122 -10.61 26.05 18.59
C ARG A 122 -11.15 24.73 19.14
N TYR A 123 -11.81 23.90 18.32
CA TYR A 123 -12.53 22.70 18.80
C TYR A 123 -12.25 21.43 17.98
N ALA A 124 -12.22 21.54 16.65
CA ALA A 124 -11.80 20.46 15.77
C ALA A 124 -10.39 20.75 15.28
N CYS A 125 -9.43 19.88 15.60
CA CYS A 125 -8.04 20.28 15.52
C CYS A 125 -7.24 19.56 14.43
N TYR A 126 -7.80 18.58 13.71
CA TYR A 126 -7.04 17.80 12.76
C TYR A 126 -7.53 17.96 11.32
N LEU A 127 -6.62 18.22 10.40
CA LEU A 127 -6.92 18.35 8.96
C LEU A 127 -6.25 17.23 8.18
N PHE A 128 -6.92 16.76 7.13
CA PHE A 128 -6.32 15.83 6.17
C PHE A 128 -5.15 16.48 5.45
N THR A 129 -3.99 15.81 5.50
CA THR A 129 -2.80 16.21 4.75
C THR A 129 -2.96 15.82 3.27
N LYS A 130 -1.98 16.16 2.44
CA LYS A 130 -1.93 15.67 1.07
C LYS A 130 -1.85 14.14 1.03
N LEU A 131 -1.06 13.53 1.93
CA LEU A 131 -0.95 12.07 2.06
C LEU A 131 -2.26 11.44 2.53
N GLY A 132 -2.92 12.03 3.53
CA GLY A 132 -4.22 11.56 4.02
C GLY A 132 -5.33 11.57 2.97
N LYS A 133 -5.22 12.42 1.95
CA LYS A 133 -6.16 12.49 0.83
C LYS A 133 -5.96 11.40 -0.21
N ILE A 134 -4.81 10.72 -0.22
CA ILE A 134 -4.50 9.67 -1.20
C ILE A 134 -5.38 8.43 -0.97
N PRO A 135 -5.44 7.84 0.25
CA PRO A 135 -6.24 6.65 0.51
C PRO A 135 -7.75 6.80 0.25
N VAL A 136 -8.23 8.03 0.32
CA VAL A 136 -9.65 8.36 0.13
C VAL A 136 -9.94 8.85 -1.30
N GLY A 137 -8.93 8.93 -2.17
CA GLY A 137 -9.09 9.29 -3.58
C GLY A 137 -9.35 10.78 -3.85
N GLN A 138 -8.88 11.67 -2.98
CA GLN A 138 -9.28 13.09 -2.95
C GLN A 138 -8.10 14.05 -3.16
N LEU A 139 -6.92 13.51 -3.44
CA LEU A 139 -5.79 14.33 -3.87
C LEU A 139 -5.96 14.63 -5.37
N SER A 140 -6.01 15.91 -5.73
CA SER A 140 -6.13 16.31 -7.15
C SER A 140 -4.99 15.72 -7.98
N LEU A 141 -5.26 15.38 -9.25
CA LEU A 141 -4.25 14.81 -10.17
C LEU A 141 -2.99 15.69 -10.31
N MET A 142 -3.12 17.02 -10.32
CA MET A 142 -1.97 17.94 -10.34
C MET A 142 -1.06 17.78 -9.11
N LEU A 143 -1.64 17.52 -7.94
CA LEU A 143 -0.89 17.32 -6.69
C LEU A 143 -0.43 15.87 -6.53
N PHE A 144 -1.03 14.93 -7.25
CA PHE A 144 -0.64 13.53 -7.28
C PHE A 144 0.58 13.30 -8.21
N ASN A 145 0.69 14.07 -9.30
CA ASN A 145 1.73 13.92 -10.33
C ASN A 145 3.18 14.05 -9.80
N PRO A 146 3.54 14.99 -8.90
CA PRO A 146 4.90 15.08 -8.37
C PRO A 146 5.32 13.87 -7.51
N TYR A 147 4.35 13.17 -6.91
CA TYR A 147 4.63 12.01 -6.08
C TYR A 147 4.67 10.70 -6.88
N SER A 148 4.02 10.66 -8.06
CA SER A 148 3.97 9.49 -8.95
C SER A 148 4.99 9.55 -10.09
N ALA A 149 5.39 10.75 -10.53
CA ALA A 149 6.32 10.93 -11.65
C ALA A 149 7.71 10.28 -11.44
N PRO A 150 8.37 10.36 -10.25
CA PRO A 150 9.65 9.66 -10.05
C PRO A 150 9.51 8.14 -10.10
N GLN A 151 8.37 7.60 -9.65
CA GLN A 151 8.09 6.16 -9.57
C GLN A 151 7.65 5.59 -10.93
N LEU A 152 7.02 6.41 -11.78
CA LEU A 152 6.66 6.08 -13.16
C LEU A 152 7.84 6.22 -14.12
N ALA A 153 8.75 7.18 -13.90
CA ALA A 153 9.95 7.35 -14.71
C ALA A 153 10.90 6.14 -14.62
N HIS A 154 10.98 5.48 -13.46
CA HIS A 154 11.74 4.23 -13.31
C HIS A 154 11.13 3.00 -13.99
N LYS A 155 9.91 3.11 -14.55
CA LYS A 155 9.24 2.02 -15.29
C LYS A 155 9.25 2.19 -16.81
N GLN A 156 9.90 3.22 -17.35
CA GLN A 156 9.99 3.45 -18.81
C GLN A 156 11.40 3.24 -19.38
N LEU A 157 12.33 2.71 -18.59
CA LEU A 157 13.60 2.20 -19.09
C LEU A 157 13.69 0.72 -18.69
N PHE A 158 13.87 -0.13 -19.70
CA PHE A 158 13.95 -1.61 -19.71
C PHE A 158 12.63 -2.38 -19.93
#